data_AF-A0A949B6D2-F1
#
_entry.id   AF-A0A949B6D2-F1
#
_cell.length_a   1.000
_cell.length_b   1.000
_cell.length_c   1.000
_cell.angle_alpha   90.00
_cell.angle_beta   90.00
_cell.angle_gamma   90.00
#
_symmetry.space_group_name_H-M   'P 1'
#
loop_
_entity.id
_entity.type
_entity.pdbx_description
1 polymer ?
#
loop_
_entity_poly.entity_id
_entity_poly.type
_entity_poly.pdbx_seq_one_letter_code
_entity_poly.pdbx_strand_id
1 'polypeptide(L)'
;MYLYKKNYSRNELRKKIGDIYQIGGIKKYEYIDGVSKGVRAVDIKNGNGFNATVLLDRGMDISHLDYKGIPLGWNSSTFETSPVFYESKGLEWLRTFFGGIL
;
A
#
# COMPACT_ATOMS: atom_id res chain seq x y z
N MET A 1 -16.48 14.94 2.53
CA MET A 1 -15.37 14.32 1.78
C MET A 1 -15.29 15.01 0.42
N TYR A 2 -14.14 15.58 0.07
CA TYR A 2 -13.92 16.14 -1.27
C TYR A 2 -13.65 14.97 -2.22
N LEU A 3 -14.40 14.84 -3.32
CA LEU A 3 -14.24 13.81 -4.35
C LEU A 3 -14.64 14.40 -5.70
N TYR A 4 -13.92 14.08 -6.77
CA TYR A 4 -14.26 14.51 -8.14
C TYR A 4 -14.58 16.01 -8.27
N LYS A 5 -13.76 16.85 -7.64
CA LYS A 5 -13.92 18.32 -7.58
C LYS A 5 -15.18 18.82 -6.85
N LYS A 6 -15.83 17.99 -6.04
CA LYS A 6 -17.03 18.33 -5.27
C LYS A 6 -16.91 17.90 -3.81
N ASN A 7 -17.48 18.70 -2.90
CA ASN A 7 -17.66 18.28 -1.51
C ASN A 7 -18.96 17.47 -1.35
N TYR A 8 -18.84 16.25 -0.84
CA TYR A 8 -19.96 15.39 -0.47
C TYR A 8 -20.10 15.31 1.06
N SER A 9 -21.32 15.49 1.54
CA SER A 9 -21.72 15.12 2.90
C SER A 9 -21.83 13.60 3.06
N ARG A 10 -21.80 13.13 4.31
CA ARG A 10 -22.01 11.71 4.63
C ARG A 10 -23.34 11.18 4.06
N ASN A 11 -24.41 11.97 4.15
CA ASN A 11 -25.74 11.55 3.69
C ASN A 11 -25.81 11.45 2.15
N GLU A 12 -25.15 12.35 1.42
CA GLU A 12 -25.08 12.25 -0.04
C GLU A 12 -24.30 11.03 -0.51
N LEU A 13 -23.21 10.68 0.18
CA LEU A 13 -22.46 9.47 -0.12
C LEU A 13 -23.28 8.21 0.12
N ARG A 14 -23.95 8.09 1.27
CA ARG A 14 -24.79 6.92 1.61
C ARG A 14 -25.94 6.68 0.63
N LYS A 15 -26.40 7.73 -0.06
CA LYS A 15 -27.42 7.62 -1.13
C LYS A 15 -26.86 7.08 -2.45
N LYS A 16 -25.54 7.07 -2.64
CA LYS A 16 -24.86 6.76 -3.91
C LYS A 16 -24.04 5.49 -3.87
N ILE A 17 -23.55 5.10 -2.70
CA ILE A 17 -22.66 3.96 -2.52
C ILE A 17 -23.21 3.04 -1.42
N GLY A 18 -23.09 1.73 -1.63
CA GLY A 18 -23.42 0.74 -0.61
C GLY A 18 -22.31 0.57 0.44
N ASP A 19 -21.07 0.76 0.03
CA ASP A 19 -19.88 0.60 0.87
C ASP A 19 -18.90 1.77 0.63
N ILE A 20 -18.30 2.28 1.71
CA ILE A 20 -17.27 3.33 1.66
C ILE A 20 -16.04 2.87 0.88
N TYR A 21 -15.71 1.57 0.92
CA TYR A 21 -14.58 0.98 0.21
C TYR A 21 -14.63 1.20 -1.30
N GLN A 22 -15.81 1.46 -1.87
CA GLN A 22 -15.96 1.81 -3.29
C GLN A 22 -15.21 3.11 -3.66
N ILE A 23 -15.07 4.04 -2.71
CA ILE A 23 -14.49 5.38 -2.93
C ILE A 23 -13.30 5.68 -2.02
N GLY A 24 -12.94 4.79 -1.10
CA GLY A 24 -11.78 4.96 -0.23
C GLY A 24 -11.87 4.08 1.00
N GLY A 25 -10.75 3.88 1.68
CA GLY A 25 -10.68 3.04 2.87
C GLY A 25 -9.32 2.40 3.04
N ILE A 26 -9.29 1.44 3.96
CA ILE A 26 -8.09 0.73 4.40
C ILE A 26 -8.34 -0.77 4.25
N LYS A 27 -7.69 -1.44 3.29
CA LYS A 27 -7.86 -2.88 3.06
C LYS A 27 -6.64 -3.63 3.57
N LYS A 28 -6.82 -4.44 4.61
CA LYS A 28 -5.79 -5.35 5.12
C LYS A 28 -5.83 -6.68 4.37
N TYR A 29 -4.68 -7.22 4.04
CA TYR A 29 -4.52 -8.54 3.40
C TYR A 29 -3.16 -9.16 3.74
N GLU A 30 -2.97 -10.41 3.33
CA GLU A 30 -1.71 -11.14 3.45
C GLU A 30 -1.33 -11.70 2.09
N TYR A 31 -0.04 -11.60 1.73
CA TYR A 31 0.50 -12.28 0.56
C TYR A 31 0.55 -13.79 0.83
N ILE A 32 -0.04 -14.58 -0.06
CA ILE A 32 -0.23 -16.02 0.18
C ILE A 32 0.88 -16.91 -0.41
N ASP A 33 1.73 -16.36 -1.29
CA ASP A 33 2.73 -17.12 -2.04
C ASP A 33 3.96 -16.28 -2.44
N GLY A 34 4.98 -16.96 -2.97
CA GLY A 34 6.25 -16.37 -3.42
C GLY A 34 7.14 -15.90 -2.28
N VAL A 35 8.12 -15.05 -2.60
CA VAL A 35 9.05 -14.48 -1.60
C VAL A 35 8.34 -13.60 -0.57
N SER A 36 7.18 -13.04 -0.91
CA SER A 36 6.36 -12.20 -0.02
C SER A 36 5.42 -12.99 0.89
N LYS A 37 5.37 -14.34 0.77
CA LYS A 37 4.44 -15.17 1.54
C LYS A 37 4.50 -14.85 3.05
N GLY A 38 3.32 -14.63 3.64
CA GLY A 38 3.15 -14.30 5.05
C GLY A 38 3.33 -12.82 5.40
N VAL A 39 3.75 -11.97 4.46
CA VAL A 39 3.77 -10.52 4.67
C VAL A 39 2.35 -9.99 4.68
N ARG A 40 1.97 -9.27 5.73
CA ARG A 40 0.69 -8.57 5.84
C ARG A 40 0.86 -7.16 5.34
N ALA A 41 -0.10 -6.71 4.54
CA ALA A 41 -0.10 -5.40 3.94
C ALA A 41 -1.45 -4.70 4.15
N VAL A 42 -1.41 -3.38 4.00
CA VAL A 42 -2.57 -2.50 4.12
C VAL A 42 -2.56 -1.54 2.95
N ASP A 43 -3.58 -1.65 2.09
CA ASP A 43 -3.84 -0.65 1.06
C ASP A 43 -4.66 0.49 1.64
N ILE A 44 -4.19 1.71 1.46
CA ILE A 44 -4.85 2.95 1.86
C ILE A 44 -5.27 3.67 0.59
N LYS A 45 -6.57 3.99 0.47
CA LYS A 45 -7.11 4.78 -0.64
C LYS A 45 -7.94 5.93 -0.12
N ASN A 46 -7.70 7.14 -0.58
CA ASN A 46 -8.47 8.32 -0.14
C ASN A 46 -9.54 8.80 -1.14
N GLY A 47 -9.68 8.13 -2.29
CA GLY A 47 -10.65 8.48 -3.33
C GLY A 47 -10.31 9.68 -4.22
N ASN A 48 -9.23 10.41 -3.90
CA ASN A 48 -8.75 11.57 -4.68
C ASN A 48 -7.45 11.28 -5.42
N GLY A 49 -7.14 10.00 -5.63
CA GLY A 49 -5.96 9.54 -6.34
C GLY A 49 -4.75 9.28 -5.45
N PHE A 50 -4.82 9.43 -4.13
CA PHE A 50 -3.75 8.91 -3.27
C PHE A 50 -4.04 7.43 -2.98
N ASN A 51 -3.12 6.57 -3.40
CA ASN A 51 -3.10 5.17 -2.98
C ASN A 51 -1.72 4.79 -2.45
N ALA A 52 -1.69 4.07 -1.34
CA ALA A 52 -0.46 3.60 -0.71
C ALA A 52 -0.62 2.17 -0.24
N THR A 53 0.47 1.40 -0.27
CA THR A 53 0.55 0.07 0.32
C THR A 53 1.58 0.10 1.44
N VAL A 54 1.14 -0.24 2.66
CA VAL A 54 1.96 -0.28 3.88
C VAL A 54 2.19 -1.73 4.27
N LEU A 55 3.44 -2.10 4.54
CA LEU A 55 3.83 -3.47 4.90
C LEU A 55 3.98 -3.61 6.42
N LEU A 56 3.03 -4.29 7.05
CA LEU A 56 2.97 -4.42 8.51
C LEU A 56 4.12 -5.23 9.09
N ASP A 57 4.64 -6.20 8.33
CA ASP A 57 5.74 -7.09 8.75
C ASP A 57 7.11 -6.61 8.26
N ARG A 58 7.16 -5.47 7.56
CA ARG A 58 8.38 -4.80 7.10
C ARG A 58 8.45 -3.39 7.68
N GLY A 59 8.34 -3.27 9.00
CA GLY A 59 8.53 -1.99 9.70
C GLY A 59 7.47 -0.91 9.43
N MET A 60 6.33 -1.26 8.82
CA MET A 60 5.35 -0.29 8.29
C MET A 60 5.91 0.59 7.16
N ASP A 61 6.89 0.09 6.43
CA ASP A 61 7.40 0.72 5.22
C ASP A 61 6.29 0.85 4.17
N ILE A 62 6.36 1.90 3.37
CA ILE A 62 5.46 2.15 2.24
C ILE A 62 6.11 1.57 0.98
N SER A 63 5.64 0.40 0.53
CA SER A 63 6.22 -0.28 -0.65
C SER A 63 5.71 0.26 -1.98
N HIS A 64 4.52 0.88 -1.96
CA HIS A 64 3.94 1.51 -3.13
C HIS A 64 3.23 2.80 -2.73
N LEU A 65 3.40 3.83 -3.54
CA LEU A 65 2.67 5.08 -3.44
C LEU A 65 2.45 5.65 -4.83
N ASP A 66 1.21 5.97 -5.16
CA ASP A 66 0.89 6.76 -6.33
C ASP A 66 0.00 7.94 -5.96
N TYR A 67 0.15 9.02 -6.71
CA TYR A 67 -0.78 10.13 -6.71
C TYR A 67 -1.34 10.33 -8.10
N LYS A 68 -2.65 10.11 -8.24
CA LYS A 68 -3.39 10.19 -9.51
C LYS A 68 -2.79 9.29 -10.58
N GLY A 69 -2.34 8.09 -10.20
CA GLY A 69 -1.71 7.13 -11.09
C GLY A 69 -0.24 7.44 -11.42
N ILE A 70 0.33 8.51 -10.85
CA ILE A 70 1.75 8.83 -11.00
C ILE A 70 2.49 8.15 -9.84
N PRO A 71 3.38 7.18 -10.11
CA PRO A 71 4.15 6.53 -9.06
C PRO A 71 5.13 7.52 -8.41
N LEU A 72 5.23 7.48 -7.09
CA LEU A 72 6.09 8.36 -6.30
C LEU A 72 7.24 7.61 -5.61
N GLY A 73 7.30 6.28 -5.75
CA GLY A 73 8.36 5.43 -5.20
C GLY A 73 9.17 4.74 -6.29
N TRP A 74 10.32 4.21 -5.90
CA TRP A 74 11.13 3.32 -6.73
C TRP A 74 11.01 1.89 -6.20
N ASN A 75 10.67 0.95 -7.09
CA ASN A 75 10.50 -0.45 -6.70
C ASN A 75 11.61 -1.29 -7.34
N SER A 76 12.31 -2.07 -6.53
CA SER A 76 13.36 -2.97 -6.99
C SER A 76 12.78 -4.31 -7.50
N SER A 77 13.65 -5.17 -8.04
CA SER A 77 13.29 -6.53 -8.45
C SER A 77 13.20 -7.53 -7.29
N THR A 78 13.37 -7.08 -6.04
CA THR A 78 13.34 -7.98 -4.87
C THR A 78 11.94 -8.17 -4.30
N PHE A 79 10.94 -7.38 -4.72
CA PHE A 79 9.56 -7.41 -4.21
C PHE A 79 9.46 -7.19 -2.71
N GLU A 80 8.24 -7.13 -2.17
CA GLU A 80 7.95 -7.09 -0.74
C GLU A 80 8.32 -8.41 -0.04
N THR A 81 9.58 -8.81 -0.10
CA THR A 81 10.10 -10.09 0.38
C THR A 81 9.83 -10.25 1.88
N SER A 82 9.51 -11.46 2.30
CA SER A 82 9.21 -11.77 3.69
C SER A 82 10.42 -11.53 4.59
N PRO A 83 10.24 -10.98 5.80
CA PRO A 83 11.35 -10.74 6.74
C PRO A 83 12.07 -12.03 7.14
N VAL A 84 11.47 -13.21 6.91
CA VAL A 84 12.13 -14.51 7.15
C VAL A 84 13.37 -14.73 6.28
N PHE A 85 13.50 -14.00 5.17
CA PHE A 85 14.66 -14.04 4.28
C PHE A 85 15.71 -12.96 4.63
N TYR A 86 15.59 -12.30 5.79
CA TYR A 86 16.54 -11.28 6.21
C TYR A 86 17.95 -11.88 6.44
N GLU A 87 18.95 -11.23 5.86
CA GLU A 87 20.36 -11.55 6.01
C GLU A 87 21.09 -10.34 6.63
N SER A 88 21.86 -10.58 7.69
CA SER A 88 22.40 -9.52 8.56
C SER A 88 23.82 -9.08 8.24
N LYS A 89 24.55 -9.74 7.34
CA LYS A 89 25.97 -9.44 7.13
C LYS A 89 26.15 -8.41 6.03
N GLY A 90 26.88 -7.34 6.33
CA GLY A 90 27.32 -6.36 5.34
C GLY A 90 26.17 -5.80 4.50
N LEU A 91 26.24 -6.00 3.18
CA LEU A 91 25.25 -5.52 2.21
C LEU A 91 24.18 -6.56 1.83
N GLU A 92 24.12 -7.70 2.52
CA GLU A 92 23.15 -8.77 2.20
C GLU A 92 21.69 -8.31 2.35
N TRP A 93 21.42 -7.28 3.17
CA TRP A 93 20.09 -6.65 3.27
C TRP A 93 19.54 -6.18 1.91
N LEU A 94 20.41 -5.83 0.95
CA LEU A 94 20.04 -5.44 -0.42
C LEU A 94 19.31 -6.56 -1.18
N ARG A 95 19.46 -7.83 -0.78
CA ARG A 95 18.73 -8.97 -1.38
C ARG A 95 17.23 -8.90 -1.13
N THR A 96 16.79 -8.18 -0.10
CA THR A 96 15.39 -8.06 0.30
C THR A 96 14.89 -6.61 0.31
N PHE A 97 15.72 -5.67 -0.14
CA PHE A 97 15.39 -4.25 -0.16
C PHE A 97 14.52 -3.93 -1.38
N PHE A 98 13.25 -3.66 -1.12
CA PHE A 98 12.24 -3.41 -2.15
C PHE A 98 12.17 -1.95 -2.60
N GLY A 99 12.88 -1.04 -1.93
CA GLY A 99 12.75 0.39 -2.15
C GLY A 99 11.48 0.93 -1.52
N GLY A 100 10.55 1.42 -2.34
CA GLY A 100 9.35 2.13 -1.91
C GLY A 100 9.58 3.64 -1.85
N ILE A 101 9.26 4.26 -0.71
CA ILE A 101 9.43 5.70 -0.44
C ILE A 101 10.62 5.98 0.49
N LEU A 102 11.56 5.05 0.57
CA LEU A 102 12.75 5.10 1.44
C LEU A 102 13.95 5.75 0.75
#